data_AF-A0A1C3N6T4-F1
#
_entry.id   AF-A0A1C3N6T4-F1
#
_cell.length_a   1.000
_cell.length_b   1.000
_cell.length_c   1.000
_cell.angle_alpha   90.00
_cell.angle_beta   90.00
_cell.angle_gamma   90.00
#
_symmetry.space_group_name_H-M   'P 1'
#
loop_
_entity.id
_entity.type
_entity.pdbx_description
1 polymer ?
#
loop_
_entity_poly.entity_id
_entity_poly.type
_entity_poly.pdbx_seq_one_letter_code
_entity_poly.pdbx_strand_id
1 'polypeptide(L)'
;MSGRLWFRVDEVLPLAEHAAATRAYLRTRQQYRAGVPDQAALIWSHDADGDWLSSNGVPRWYDADGAHHRALAETWTHTATGATGNPIPADDGHGFLPLHTEHLDGRRDLLDLLRYARHHGMHWFGLHPDPASEATGDRYRVSRHRGDITPPLSTWTPAAVTCDVVGGGTYRAMVATGYTTLTRTGLLCRFPRFAVQRMAAHLDAFFPGDMPGEHPRLRFDGDEVAVEWENDDGLDSRWVEDDRVTPDANRCYAIGAYQWPWTLVASEATSRAADPTDRSQ
;
A
#
# COMPACT_ATOMS: atom_id res chain seq x y z
N MET A 1 5.73 8.23 14.55
CA MET A 1 5.14 7.03 13.93
C MET A 1 3.67 7.30 13.72
N SER A 2 3.09 6.83 12.62
CA SER A 2 1.64 6.95 12.42
C SER A 2 0.92 6.14 13.48
N GLY A 3 -0.07 6.73 14.14
CA GLY A 3 -0.99 6.01 15.02
C GLY A 3 -2.04 5.19 14.25
N ARG A 4 -1.86 5.01 12.93
CA ARG A 4 -2.86 4.43 12.03
C ARG A 4 -2.30 3.33 11.15
N LEU A 5 -3.14 2.34 10.92
CA LEU A 5 -3.05 1.36 9.85
C LEU A 5 -3.52 2.00 8.55
N TRP A 6 -2.81 1.80 7.44
CA TRP A 6 -3.14 2.40 6.15
C TRP A 6 -3.39 1.34 5.11
N PHE A 7 -4.53 1.46 4.43
CA PHE A 7 -5.01 0.54 3.41
C PHE A 7 -5.32 1.31 2.13
N ARG A 8 -5.30 0.60 1.00
CA ARG A 8 -5.76 1.14 -0.28
C ARG A 8 -7.29 1.20 -0.30
N VAL A 9 -7.84 2.34 -0.69
CA VAL A 9 -9.31 2.49 -0.80
C VAL A 9 -9.88 1.50 -1.81
N ASP A 10 -9.14 1.22 -2.88
CA ASP A 10 -9.55 0.28 -3.94
C ASP A 10 -9.58 -1.18 -3.49
N GLU A 11 -8.88 -1.52 -2.41
CA GLU A 11 -8.95 -2.86 -1.80
C GLU A 11 -10.03 -2.92 -0.70
N VAL A 12 -10.24 -1.83 0.03
CA VAL A 12 -11.17 -1.80 1.18
C VAL A 12 -12.62 -1.57 0.75
N LEU A 13 -12.87 -0.71 -0.23
CA LEU A 13 -14.23 -0.39 -0.68
C LEU A 13 -14.97 -1.64 -1.18
N PRO A 14 -14.39 -2.53 -2.03
CA PRO A 14 -15.06 -3.74 -2.44
C PRO A 14 -15.44 -4.64 -1.25
N LEU A 15 -14.58 -4.78 -0.24
CA LEU A 15 -14.87 -5.56 0.98
C LEU A 15 -16.08 -4.99 1.74
N ALA A 16 -16.17 -3.66 1.82
CA ALA A 16 -17.27 -2.97 2.47
C ALA A 16 -18.58 -3.14 1.68
N GLU A 17 -18.53 -3.01 0.35
CA GLU A 17 -19.69 -3.22 -0.52
C GLU A 17 -20.18 -4.67 -0.48
N HIS A 18 -19.26 -5.64 -0.45
CA HIS A 18 -19.60 -7.05 -0.24
C HIS A 18 -20.33 -7.23 1.09
N ALA A 19 -19.79 -6.71 2.20
CA ALA A 19 -20.45 -6.81 3.51
C ALA A 19 -21.87 -6.22 3.47
N ALA A 20 -22.02 -5.01 2.92
CA ALA A 20 -23.29 -4.31 2.83
C ALA A 20 -24.34 -5.02 1.95
N ALA A 21 -23.90 -5.76 0.93
CA ALA A 21 -24.79 -6.45 0.00
C ALA A 21 -25.27 -7.83 0.49
N THR A 22 -24.60 -8.41 1.49
CA THR A 22 -24.95 -9.75 2.01
C THR A 22 -26.18 -9.74 2.93
N ARG A 23 -26.84 -10.91 3.05
CA ARG A 23 -28.05 -11.08 3.88
C ARG A 23 -27.77 -11.64 5.28
N ALA A 24 -26.56 -12.14 5.50
CA ALA A 24 -26.15 -12.75 6.76
C ALA A 24 -24.70 -12.37 7.05
N TYR A 25 -24.36 -12.35 8.34
CA TYR A 25 -23.07 -11.84 8.80
C TYR A 25 -22.40 -12.83 9.74
N LEU A 26 -21.08 -12.92 9.63
CA LEU A 26 -20.24 -13.63 10.58
C LEU A 26 -20.19 -12.81 11.88
N ARG A 27 -20.67 -13.40 12.98
CA ARG A 27 -20.50 -12.81 14.31
C ARG A 27 -19.05 -12.92 14.75
N THR A 28 -18.47 -11.78 15.13
CA THR A 28 -17.13 -11.75 15.72
C THR A 28 -17.20 -11.67 17.25
N ARG A 29 -16.10 -12.08 17.90
CA ARG A 29 -15.98 -11.97 19.35
C ARG A 29 -16.09 -10.52 19.82
N GLN A 30 -15.53 -9.58 19.06
CA GLN A 30 -15.56 -8.16 19.36
C GLN A 30 -16.97 -7.58 19.22
N GLN A 31 -17.74 -7.97 18.19
CA GLN A 31 -19.15 -7.61 18.07
C GLN A 31 -19.97 -8.14 19.27
N TYR A 32 -19.74 -9.39 19.67
CA TYR A 32 -20.40 -10.00 20.82
C TYR A 32 -20.09 -9.25 22.12
N ARG A 33 -18.82 -8.90 22.36
CA ARG A 33 -18.39 -8.11 23.53
C ARG A 33 -19.01 -6.72 23.56
N ALA A 34 -19.15 -6.09 22.39
CA ALA A 34 -19.74 -4.77 22.26
C ALA A 34 -21.28 -4.77 22.41
N GLY A 35 -21.93 -5.94 22.44
CA GLY A 35 -23.39 -6.04 22.56
C GLY A 35 -24.14 -5.50 21.35
N VAL A 36 -23.49 -5.45 20.19
CA VAL A 36 -24.01 -4.83 18.96
C VAL A 36 -24.82 -5.83 18.14
N PRO A 37 -25.95 -5.44 17.52
CA PRO A 37 -26.74 -6.34 16.68
C PRO A 37 -25.96 -6.84 15.45
N ASP A 38 -26.50 -7.86 14.79
CA ASP A 38 -25.99 -8.34 13.51
C ASP A 38 -26.15 -7.28 12.43
N GLN A 39 -25.03 -6.84 11.87
CA GLN A 39 -24.98 -5.82 10.84
C GLN A 39 -23.73 -5.95 9.97
N ALA A 40 -23.76 -5.29 8.81
CA ALA A 40 -22.64 -5.20 7.90
C ALA A 40 -21.45 -4.46 8.52
N ALA A 41 -20.27 -5.05 8.43
CA ALA A 41 -19.04 -4.51 9.00
C ALA A 41 -17.79 -4.98 8.26
N LEU A 42 -16.74 -4.20 8.36
CA LEU A 42 -15.38 -4.68 8.14
C LEU A 42 -14.82 -5.27 9.43
N ILE A 43 -14.05 -6.34 9.30
CA ILE A 43 -13.33 -6.99 10.40
C ILE A 43 -11.85 -6.68 10.24
N TRP A 44 -11.27 -6.05 11.24
CA TRP A 44 -9.82 -5.90 11.38
C TRP A 44 -9.25 -7.10 12.15
N SER A 45 -8.17 -7.69 11.67
CA SER A 45 -7.38 -8.70 12.37
C SER A 45 -5.88 -8.39 12.29
N HIS A 46 -5.18 -8.65 13.38
CA HIS A 46 -3.73 -8.62 13.48
C HIS A 46 -3.21 -10.06 13.47
N ASP A 47 -2.58 -10.43 12.36
CA ASP A 47 -2.02 -11.76 12.12
C ASP A 47 -0.48 -11.69 12.04
N ALA A 48 0.18 -12.85 11.99
CA ALA A 48 1.66 -12.91 11.98
C ALA A 48 2.29 -12.26 10.72
N ASP A 49 1.52 -12.15 9.64
CA ASP A 49 1.91 -11.57 8.36
C ASP A 49 1.47 -10.11 8.19
N GLY A 50 0.65 -9.55 9.09
CA GLY A 50 0.28 -8.14 9.08
C GLY A 50 -1.10 -7.83 9.67
N ASP A 51 -1.56 -6.60 9.46
CA ASP A 51 -2.90 -6.16 9.83
C ASP A 51 -3.81 -6.22 8.61
N TRP A 52 -4.92 -6.93 8.72
CA TRP A 52 -5.81 -7.22 7.60
C TRP A 52 -7.20 -6.66 7.83
N LEU A 53 -7.86 -6.24 6.75
CA LEU A 53 -9.30 -5.99 6.69
C LEU A 53 -9.98 -7.05 5.86
N SER A 54 -11.14 -7.52 6.33
CA SER A 54 -11.99 -8.47 5.61
C SER A 54 -13.47 -8.14 5.79
N SER A 55 -14.29 -8.67 4.90
CA SER A 55 -15.75 -8.54 4.97
C SER A 55 -16.33 -9.53 5.99
N ASN A 56 -17.31 -9.09 6.80
CA ASN A 56 -18.07 -10.02 7.64
C ASN A 56 -19.25 -10.70 6.92
N GLY A 57 -19.47 -10.40 5.64
CA GLY A 57 -20.61 -10.91 4.88
C GLY A 57 -20.58 -12.43 4.62
N VAL A 58 -21.77 -13.02 4.48
CA VAL A 58 -21.96 -14.45 4.15
C VAL A 58 -22.79 -14.58 2.85
N PRO A 59 -22.34 -15.36 1.85
CA PRO A 59 -21.14 -16.22 1.83
C PRO A 59 -19.84 -15.41 1.94
N ARG A 60 -18.78 -16.05 2.46
CA ARG A 60 -17.46 -15.42 2.53
C ARG A 60 -16.91 -15.22 1.13
N TRP A 61 -16.14 -14.15 0.97
CA TRP A 61 -15.44 -13.85 -0.27
C TRP A 61 -14.05 -14.49 -0.26
N TYR A 62 -13.76 -15.26 -1.31
CA TYR A 62 -12.48 -15.88 -1.56
C TYR A 62 -11.89 -15.39 -2.89
N ASP A 63 -10.57 -15.32 -2.94
CA ASP A 63 -9.79 -15.09 -4.15
C ASP A 63 -9.79 -16.33 -5.05
N ALA A 64 -9.26 -16.20 -6.27
CA ALA A 64 -9.22 -17.27 -7.26
C ALA A 64 -8.43 -18.52 -6.80
N ASP A 65 -7.49 -18.34 -5.88
CA ASP A 65 -6.71 -19.40 -5.26
C ASP A 65 -7.41 -20.05 -4.05
N GLY A 66 -8.61 -19.58 -3.69
CA GLY A 66 -9.38 -20.05 -2.55
C GLY A 66 -8.94 -19.48 -1.21
N ALA A 67 -8.00 -18.53 -1.18
CA ALA A 67 -7.70 -17.76 0.03
C ALA A 67 -8.86 -16.81 0.36
N HIS A 68 -9.01 -16.44 1.64
CA HIS A 68 -9.99 -15.41 2.00
C HIS A 68 -9.58 -14.07 1.38
N HIS A 69 -10.51 -13.40 0.72
CA HIS A 69 -10.27 -12.06 0.19
C HIS A 69 -10.12 -11.07 1.36
N ARG A 70 -8.98 -10.37 1.39
CA ARG A 70 -8.58 -9.45 2.48
C ARG A 70 -7.65 -8.35 1.97
N ALA A 71 -7.74 -7.17 2.56
CA ALA A 71 -6.86 -6.04 2.28
C ALA A 71 -5.78 -5.92 3.36
N LEU A 72 -4.52 -5.74 2.96
CA LEU A 72 -3.38 -5.63 3.87
C LEU A 72 -3.13 -4.17 4.24
N ALA A 73 -2.86 -3.89 5.53
CA ALA A 73 -2.33 -2.61 5.94
C ALA A 73 -0.88 -2.50 5.47
N GLU A 74 -0.65 -1.67 4.45
CA GLU A 74 0.66 -1.51 3.87
C GLU A 74 1.60 -0.81 4.85
N THR A 75 2.81 -1.33 5.02
CA THR A 75 3.79 -0.76 5.96
C THR A 75 5.20 -1.30 5.72
N TRP A 76 6.19 -0.68 6.36
CA TRP A 76 7.56 -1.17 6.37
C TRP A 76 7.76 -2.17 7.52
N THR A 77 8.73 -3.06 7.36
CA THR A 77 9.22 -3.99 8.40
C THR A 77 10.72 -3.84 8.58
N HIS A 78 11.17 -3.66 9.81
CA HIS A 78 12.58 -3.67 10.18
C HIS A 78 13.09 -5.10 10.26
N THR A 79 14.06 -5.44 9.41
CA THR A 79 14.56 -6.80 9.19
C THR A 79 15.16 -7.45 10.43
N ALA A 80 15.86 -6.69 11.28
CA ALA A 80 16.54 -7.26 12.44
C ALA A 80 15.63 -7.46 13.66
N THR A 81 14.60 -6.62 13.83
CA THR A 81 13.73 -6.67 15.02
C THR A 81 12.31 -7.14 14.74
N GLY A 82 11.90 -7.22 13.46
CA GLY A 82 10.52 -7.47 13.07
C GLY A 82 9.57 -6.30 13.35
N ALA A 83 10.07 -5.16 13.85
CA ALA A 83 9.25 -3.99 14.13
C ALA A 83 8.62 -3.48 12.83
N THR A 84 7.34 -3.12 12.86
CA THR A 84 6.63 -2.59 11.70
C THR A 84 6.27 -1.12 11.91
N GLY A 85 5.85 -0.45 10.84
CA GLY A 85 5.28 0.90 10.95
C GLY A 85 3.86 0.92 11.51
N ASN A 86 3.23 -0.25 11.70
CA ASN A 86 1.89 -0.35 12.22
C ASN A 86 1.87 -0.17 13.75
N PRO A 87 0.87 0.52 14.30
CA PRO A 87 0.67 0.60 15.75
C PRO A 87 0.47 -0.81 16.34
N ILE A 88 1.11 -1.06 17.49
CA ILE A 88 0.92 -2.31 18.24
C ILE A 88 -0.49 -2.28 18.88
N PRO A 89 -1.35 -3.28 18.63
CA PRO A 89 -2.66 -3.35 19.27
C PRO A 89 -2.54 -3.43 20.79
N ALA A 90 -3.44 -2.76 21.52
CA ALA A 90 -3.52 -2.85 22.98
C ALA A 90 -4.35 -4.06 23.48
N ASP A 91 -5.19 -4.63 22.60
CA ASP A 91 -6.08 -5.79 22.87
C ASP A 91 -5.70 -6.98 21.98
N ASP A 92 -6.55 -8.01 21.90
CA ASP A 92 -6.42 -9.24 21.11
C ASP A 92 -6.22 -9.07 19.59
N GLY A 93 -5.97 -7.86 19.09
CA GLY A 93 -5.64 -7.60 17.70
C GLY A 93 -6.82 -7.71 16.75
N HIS A 94 -8.06 -7.63 17.25
CA HIS A 94 -9.25 -7.67 16.40
C HIS A 94 -10.13 -6.43 16.57
N GLY A 95 -10.71 -5.97 15.46
CA GLY A 95 -11.64 -4.85 15.43
C GLY A 95 -12.93 -5.19 14.68
N PHE A 96 -14.04 -4.64 15.17
CA PHE A 96 -15.31 -4.61 14.45
C PHE A 96 -15.58 -3.17 14.00
N LEU A 97 -15.79 -2.97 12.70
CA LEU A 97 -15.96 -1.68 12.05
C LEU A 97 -17.33 -1.64 11.34
N PRO A 98 -18.40 -1.24 12.05
CA PRO A 98 -19.74 -1.16 11.45
C PRO A 98 -19.76 -0.24 10.24
N LEU A 99 -20.50 -0.62 9.19
CA LEU A 99 -20.59 0.19 7.98
C LEU A 99 -21.60 1.34 8.07
N HIS A 100 -22.70 1.12 8.80
CA HIS A 100 -23.88 2.00 8.83
C HIS A 100 -24.15 2.60 10.21
N THR A 101 -23.10 2.83 11.02
CA THR A 101 -23.23 3.54 12.30
C THR A 101 -23.46 5.03 12.11
N GLU A 102 -23.71 5.72 13.23
CA GLU A 102 -23.85 7.18 13.26
C GLU A 102 -22.72 7.89 12.51
N HIS A 103 -23.06 9.04 11.92
CA HIS A 103 -22.21 9.73 10.97
C HIS A 103 -20.84 10.13 11.57
N LEU A 104 -19.77 9.60 10.97
CA LEU A 104 -18.37 9.72 11.41
C LEU A 104 -17.85 11.16 11.38
N ASP A 105 -18.26 11.93 10.37
CA ASP A 105 -17.95 13.36 10.19
C ASP A 105 -19.20 14.25 10.39
N GLY A 106 -20.21 13.71 11.06
CA GLY A 106 -21.53 14.33 11.18
C GLY A 106 -22.37 14.28 9.89
N ARG A 107 -21.88 13.66 8.81
CA ARG A 107 -22.59 13.53 7.53
C ARG A 107 -22.53 12.15 6.86
N ARG A 108 -21.51 11.33 7.10
CA ARG A 108 -21.27 10.06 6.38
C ARG A 108 -21.06 8.90 7.34
N ASP A 109 -21.63 7.75 7.03
CA ASP A 109 -21.22 6.48 7.63
C ASP A 109 -19.88 5.99 7.02
N LEU A 110 -19.37 4.84 7.47
CA LEU A 110 -18.08 4.33 6.98
C LEU A 110 -18.14 3.93 5.49
N LEU A 111 -19.25 3.35 5.03
CA LEU A 111 -19.40 2.97 3.64
C LEU A 111 -19.44 4.20 2.74
N ASP A 112 -20.18 5.23 3.14
CA ASP A 112 -20.27 6.50 2.43
C ASP A 112 -18.93 7.25 2.42
N LEU A 113 -18.14 7.15 3.50
CA LEU A 113 -16.79 7.69 3.54
C LEU A 113 -15.88 7.02 2.50
N LEU A 114 -15.94 5.70 2.35
CA LEU A 114 -15.14 4.94 1.37
C LEU A 114 -15.58 5.24 -0.06
N ARG A 115 -16.90 5.31 -0.32
CA ARG A 115 -17.44 5.72 -1.63
C ARG A 115 -17.05 7.15 -1.99
N TYR A 116 -17.15 8.06 -1.02
CA TYR A 116 -16.70 9.44 -1.17
C TYR A 116 -15.20 9.49 -1.49
N ALA A 117 -14.38 8.73 -0.75
CA ALA A 117 -12.94 8.66 -0.98
C ALA A 117 -12.62 8.26 -2.42
N ARG A 118 -13.22 7.17 -2.90
CA ARG A 118 -13.06 6.70 -4.27
C ARG A 118 -13.50 7.75 -5.30
N HIS A 119 -14.67 8.37 -5.10
CA HIS A 119 -15.20 9.37 -6.03
C HIS A 119 -14.32 10.64 -6.11
N HIS A 120 -13.63 11.00 -5.03
CA HIS A 120 -12.82 12.22 -4.95
C HIS A 120 -11.31 11.99 -5.08
N GLY A 121 -10.89 10.79 -5.51
CA GLY A 121 -9.47 10.45 -5.72
C GLY A 121 -8.66 10.45 -4.42
N MET A 122 -9.27 9.98 -3.32
CA MET A 122 -8.57 9.69 -2.07
C MET A 122 -8.18 8.21 -2.11
N HIS A 123 -6.89 7.93 -2.22
CA HIS A 123 -6.38 6.58 -2.47
C HIS A 123 -6.13 5.77 -1.20
N TRP A 124 -6.05 6.45 -0.05
CA TRP A 124 -5.67 5.85 1.23
C TRP A 124 -6.78 5.95 2.27
N PHE A 125 -7.06 4.82 2.93
CA PHE A 125 -7.92 4.72 4.10
C PHE A 125 -7.06 4.39 5.34
N GLY A 126 -7.17 5.24 6.36
CA GLY A 126 -6.43 5.15 7.61
C GLY A 126 -7.34 4.75 8.77
N LEU A 127 -7.02 3.67 9.46
CA LEU A 127 -7.72 3.18 10.65
C LEU A 127 -6.85 3.40 11.90
N HIS A 128 -7.39 4.11 12.89
CA HIS A 128 -6.82 4.08 14.23
C HIS A 128 -7.29 2.79 14.92
N PRO A 129 -6.36 1.94 15.43
CA PRO A 129 -6.72 0.64 15.98
C PRO A 129 -7.47 0.72 17.32
N ASP A 130 -7.26 1.80 18.09
CA ASP A 130 -7.98 2.03 19.35
C ASP A 130 -9.46 2.38 19.10
N PRO A 131 -10.41 1.56 19.57
CA PRO A 131 -11.83 1.86 19.45
C PRO A 131 -12.24 3.15 20.16
N ALA A 132 -11.53 3.58 21.21
CA ALA A 132 -11.84 4.81 21.94
C ALA A 132 -11.71 6.07 21.07
N SER A 133 -10.93 6.01 19.98
CA SER A 133 -10.79 7.08 19.00
C SER A 133 -12.06 7.34 18.18
N GLU A 134 -13.08 6.49 18.29
CA GLU A 134 -14.38 6.73 17.66
C GLU A 134 -15.09 7.93 18.30
N ALA A 135 -14.98 8.09 19.62
CA ALA A 135 -15.59 9.21 20.35
C ALA A 135 -15.02 10.57 19.95
N THR A 136 -13.78 10.61 19.44
CA THR A 136 -13.12 11.83 18.99
C THR A 136 -13.28 12.08 17.48
N GLY A 137 -14.00 11.20 16.77
CA GLY A 137 -14.11 11.24 15.30
C GLY A 137 -12.77 10.97 14.57
N ASP A 138 -11.74 10.55 15.30
CA ASP A 138 -10.40 10.35 14.76
C ASP A 138 -10.17 8.89 14.34
N ARG A 139 -11.15 7.99 14.50
CA ARG A 139 -10.95 6.57 14.17
C ARG A 139 -10.63 6.32 12.69
N TYR A 140 -11.26 7.08 11.79
CA TYR A 140 -11.14 6.89 10.35
C TYR A 140 -10.58 8.14 9.66
N ARG A 141 -9.73 7.94 8.65
CA ARG A 141 -9.18 9.03 7.84
C ARG A 141 -9.09 8.59 6.39
N VAL A 142 -9.42 9.48 5.46
CA VAL A 142 -9.13 9.27 4.03
C VAL A 142 -8.16 10.34 3.55
N SER A 143 -7.27 9.97 2.62
CA SER A 143 -6.22 10.86 2.14
C SER A 143 -5.85 10.55 0.68
N ARG A 144 -5.43 11.58 -0.06
CA ARG A 144 -4.86 11.41 -1.40
C ARG A 144 -3.49 10.77 -1.38
N HIS A 145 -2.70 11.12 -0.37
CA HIS A 145 -1.33 10.65 -0.20
C HIS A 145 -1.12 10.17 1.24
N ARG A 146 -0.15 9.28 1.41
CA ARG A 146 0.28 8.81 2.72
C ARG A 146 1.57 9.53 3.14
N GLY A 147 1.53 10.24 4.28
CA GLY A 147 2.67 11.05 4.74
C GLY A 147 3.71 10.31 5.59
N ASP A 148 3.38 9.15 6.15
CA ASP A 148 4.21 8.37 7.07
C ASP A 148 4.96 7.20 6.40
N ILE A 149 5.23 7.32 5.09
CA ILE A 149 5.88 6.25 4.30
C ILE A 149 7.33 5.97 4.79
N THR A 150 7.96 6.89 5.51
CA THR A 150 9.36 6.77 5.95
C THR A 150 9.49 6.28 7.40
N PRO A 151 10.29 5.23 7.67
CA PRO A 151 10.66 4.83 9.02
C PRO A 151 11.43 5.96 9.74
N PRO A 152 11.14 6.24 11.03
CA PRO A 152 11.70 7.38 11.74
C PRO A 152 13.22 7.31 11.96
N LEU A 153 13.80 6.11 11.96
CA LEU A 153 15.23 5.86 12.22
C LEU A 153 15.96 5.30 11.00
N SER A 154 15.40 5.49 9.80
CA SER A 154 16.01 4.98 8.58
C SER A 154 17.34 5.68 8.27
N THR A 155 18.39 4.89 8.09
CA THR A 155 19.59 5.34 7.38
C THR A 155 19.38 5.08 5.89
N TRP A 156 19.61 6.11 5.08
CA TRP A 156 19.38 6.04 3.64
C TRP A 156 20.70 5.89 2.88
N THR A 157 20.85 4.79 2.15
CA THR A 157 22.07 4.49 1.38
C THR A 157 21.78 4.60 -0.12
N PRO A 158 22.59 5.36 -0.89
CA PRO A 158 22.45 5.40 -2.35
C PRO A 158 22.67 4.03 -2.97
N ALA A 159 21.81 3.63 -3.90
CA ALA A 159 21.93 2.38 -4.65
C ALA A 159 21.29 2.48 -6.06
N ALA A 160 21.59 1.51 -6.91
CA ALA A 160 20.86 1.27 -8.14
C ALA A 160 19.82 0.17 -7.91
N VAL A 161 18.56 0.44 -8.29
CA VAL A 161 17.44 -0.49 -8.11
C VAL A 161 16.70 -0.72 -9.41
N THR A 162 16.03 -1.86 -9.50
CA THR A 162 15.14 -2.23 -10.61
C THR A 162 13.84 -2.83 -10.08
N CYS A 163 12.81 -2.80 -10.91
CA CYS A 163 11.53 -3.44 -10.65
C CYS A 163 10.86 -3.77 -11.99
N ASP A 164 10.36 -4.99 -12.13
CA ASP A 164 9.72 -5.46 -13.36
C ASP A 164 8.43 -4.69 -13.66
N VAL A 165 7.73 -4.21 -12.62
CA VAL A 165 6.54 -3.36 -12.74
C VAL A 165 6.82 -2.12 -13.61
N VAL A 166 8.04 -1.59 -13.56
CA VAL A 166 8.46 -0.42 -14.37
C VAL A 166 9.34 -0.80 -15.56
N GLY A 167 9.08 -1.97 -16.14
CA GLY A 167 9.78 -2.47 -17.33
C GLY A 167 11.25 -2.84 -17.08
N GLY A 168 11.63 -3.17 -15.84
CA GLY A 168 12.98 -3.66 -15.51
C GLY A 168 14.10 -2.62 -15.60
N GLY A 169 13.77 -1.33 -15.72
CA GLY A 169 14.76 -0.25 -15.81
C GLY A 169 15.63 -0.10 -14.57
N THR A 170 16.87 0.38 -14.76
CA THR A 170 17.79 0.69 -13.64
C THR A 170 17.69 2.15 -13.22
N TYR A 171 17.39 2.40 -11.94
CA TYR A 171 17.22 3.74 -11.39
C TYR A 171 18.09 3.98 -10.15
N ARG A 172 18.55 5.23 -10.00
CA ARG A 172 19.23 5.66 -8.77
C ARG A 172 18.20 5.94 -7.69
N ALA A 173 18.37 5.30 -6.54
CA ALA A 173 17.51 5.45 -5.38
C ALA A 173 18.33 5.66 -4.12
N MET A 174 17.66 6.13 -3.07
CA MET A 174 18.09 5.97 -1.70
C MET A 174 17.29 4.81 -1.10
N VAL A 175 17.98 3.80 -0.57
CA VAL A 175 17.36 2.61 0.04
C VAL A 175 17.42 2.74 1.56
N ALA A 176 16.33 2.44 2.25
CA ALA A 176 16.29 2.44 3.71
C ALA A 176 16.96 1.17 4.25
N THR A 177 18.18 1.32 4.76
CA THR A 177 18.98 0.20 5.26
C THR A 177 18.30 -0.48 6.45
N GLY A 178 18.16 -1.81 6.36
CA GLY A 178 17.54 -2.62 7.41
C GLY A 178 16.01 -2.67 7.35
N TYR A 179 15.37 -2.06 6.35
CA TYR A 179 13.92 -2.06 6.18
C TYR A 179 13.52 -2.74 4.88
N THR A 180 12.39 -3.45 4.93
CA THR A 180 11.74 -4.10 3.79
C THR A 180 10.28 -3.68 3.71
N THR A 181 9.70 -3.83 2.53
CA THR A 181 8.26 -3.69 2.26
C THR A 181 7.69 -5.07 1.86
N LEU A 182 6.48 -5.13 1.29
CA LEU A 182 5.92 -6.26 0.52
C LEU A 182 6.42 -7.65 0.95
N THR A 183 5.69 -8.37 1.80
CA THR A 183 6.07 -9.75 2.18
C THR A 183 7.53 -9.91 2.63
N ARG A 184 8.17 -8.81 3.09
CA ARG A 184 9.57 -8.72 3.54
C ARG A 184 10.63 -8.93 2.45
N THR A 185 10.28 -8.79 1.17
CA THR A 185 11.18 -9.03 0.03
C THR A 185 11.51 -7.76 -0.75
N GLY A 186 10.57 -6.81 -0.81
CA GLY A 186 10.77 -5.54 -1.49
C GLY A 186 11.68 -4.58 -0.70
N LEU A 187 12.48 -3.80 -1.41
CA LEU A 187 13.23 -2.69 -0.84
C LEU A 187 12.31 -1.49 -0.60
N LEU A 188 12.52 -0.79 0.52
CA LEU A 188 11.96 0.53 0.71
C LEU A 188 12.86 1.59 0.05
N CYS A 189 12.41 2.12 -1.07
CA CYS A 189 13.14 3.08 -1.88
C CYS A 189 12.50 4.47 -1.82
N ARG A 190 13.34 5.50 -1.92
CA ARG A 190 12.93 6.84 -2.31
C ARG A 190 13.84 7.37 -3.41
N PHE A 191 13.27 8.15 -4.31
CA PHE A 191 13.91 8.55 -5.56
C PHE A 191 14.03 10.07 -5.62
N PRO A 192 15.21 10.62 -5.91
CA PRO A 192 15.32 12.04 -6.21
C PRO A 192 14.53 12.38 -7.48
N ARG A 193 14.06 13.63 -7.61
CA ARG A 193 13.20 14.06 -8.73
C ARG A 193 13.73 13.64 -10.12
N PHE A 194 15.03 13.78 -10.37
CA PHE A 194 15.61 13.41 -11.67
C PHE A 194 15.46 11.91 -11.98
N ALA A 195 15.50 11.05 -10.96
CA ALA A 195 15.33 9.61 -11.15
C ALA A 195 13.88 9.27 -11.50
N VAL A 196 12.92 9.95 -10.87
CA VAL A 196 11.50 9.82 -11.20
C VAL A 196 11.19 10.37 -12.60
N GLN A 197 11.80 11.48 -12.99
CA GLN A 197 11.66 12.01 -14.37
C GLN A 197 12.21 11.03 -15.41
N ARG A 198 13.35 10.40 -15.13
CA ARG A 198 13.89 9.34 -16.00
C ARG A 198 12.98 8.12 -16.04
N MET A 199 12.39 7.74 -14.91
CA MET A 199 11.43 6.63 -14.83
C MET A 199 10.17 6.93 -15.64
N ALA A 200 9.59 8.12 -15.51
CA ALA A 200 8.45 8.57 -16.31
C ALA A 200 8.77 8.53 -17.81
N ALA A 201 9.91 9.07 -18.24
CA ALA A 201 10.32 9.05 -19.64
C ALA A 201 10.58 7.63 -20.18
N HIS A 202 11.07 6.72 -19.34
CA HIS A 202 11.23 5.32 -19.71
C HIS A 202 9.87 4.64 -19.89
N LEU A 203 8.93 4.88 -18.97
CA LEU A 203 7.58 4.33 -19.02
C LEU A 203 6.77 4.86 -20.22
N ASP A 204 6.90 6.14 -20.53
CA ASP A 204 6.27 6.74 -21.72
C ASP A 204 6.83 6.15 -23.04
N ALA A 205 8.01 5.52 -23.03
CA ALA A 205 8.62 4.92 -24.22
C ALA A 205 8.12 3.51 -24.56
N PHE A 206 7.50 2.80 -23.60
CA PHE A 206 6.91 1.47 -23.80
C PHE A 206 5.61 1.48 -24.65
N PHE A 207 5.07 2.67 -24.92
CA PHE A 207 3.76 2.84 -25.56
C PHE A 207 3.58 2.34 -27.01
N PRO A 208 4.60 2.16 -27.87
CA PRO A 208 4.37 1.54 -29.18
C PRO A 208 4.58 0.01 -29.10
N GLY A 209 3.58 -0.74 -28.63
CA GLY A 209 3.49 -2.20 -28.85
C GLY A 209 3.20 -3.09 -27.64
N ASP A 210 3.20 -2.56 -26.42
CA ASP A 210 2.95 -3.34 -25.20
C ASP A 210 1.44 -3.56 -24.93
N MET A 211 1.09 -4.55 -24.10
CA MET A 211 -0.32 -4.83 -23.79
C MET A 211 -0.88 -3.75 -22.86
N PRO A 212 -2.13 -3.29 -23.07
CA PRO A 212 -2.77 -2.34 -22.17
C PRO A 212 -2.74 -2.82 -20.71
N GLY A 213 -2.42 -1.90 -19.80
CA GLY A 213 -2.38 -2.17 -18.35
C GLY A 213 -1.14 -2.92 -17.85
N GLU A 214 -0.17 -3.22 -18.70
CA GLU A 214 1.06 -3.94 -18.31
C GLU A 214 2.01 -3.08 -17.45
N HIS A 215 2.07 -1.78 -17.73
CA HIS A 215 2.98 -0.85 -17.06
C HIS A 215 2.27 0.38 -16.51
N PRO A 216 2.70 0.91 -15.36
CA PRO A 216 2.19 2.16 -14.84
C PRO A 216 2.74 3.33 -15.66
N ARG A 217 2.03 4.45 -15.57
CA ARG A 217 2.49 5.75 -16.03
C ARG A 217 2.77 6.66 -14.83
N LEU A 218 3.84 7.45 -14.93
CA LEU A 218 4.18 8.45 -13.91
C LEU A 218 4.01 9.84 -14.49
N ARG A 219 3.15 10.64 -13.86
CA ARG A 219 2.87 12.01 -14.30
C ARG A 219 3.13 13.01 -13.18
N PHE A 220 3.94 14.02 -13.47
CA PHE A 220 4.12 15.13 -12.54
C PHE A 220 2.92 16.07 -12.56
N ASP A 221 2.45 16.44 -11.37
CA ASP A 221 1.44 17.45 -11.13
C ASP A 221 1.98 18.44 -10.10
N GLY A 222 2.70 19.45 -10.61
CA GLY A 222 3.54 20.33 -9.79
C GLY A 222 4.68 19.58 -9.10
N ASP A 223 4.63 19.59 -7.75
CA ASP A 223 5.59 18.90 -6.89
C ASP A 223 5.15 17.46 -6.56
N GLU A 224 3.95 17.04 -6.94
CA GLU A 224 3.44 15.68 -6.71
C GLU A 224 3.64 14.79 -7.95
N VAL A 225 3.63 13.48 -7.74
CA VAL A 225 3.66 12.48 -8.81
C VAL A 225 2.42 11.61 -8.70
N ALA A 226 1.60 11.64 -9.74
CA ALA A 226 0.51 10.70 -9.94
C ALA A 226 1.07 9.40 -10.53
N VAL A 227 0.69 8.28 -9.93
CA VAL A 227 0.92 6.92 -10.43
C VAL A 227 -0.39 6.46 -11.05
N GLU A 228 -0.38 6.26 -12.36
CA GLU A 228 -1.57 5.94 -13.13
C GLU A 228 -1.41 4.54 -13.75
N TRP A 229 -2.50 3.79 -13.83
CA TRP A 229 -2.56 2.52 -14.55
C TRP A 229 -3.57 2.62 -15.68
N GLU A 230 -3.26 1.99 -16.81
CA GLU A 230 -4.22 1.85 -17.88
C GLU A 230 -5.25 0.79 -17.49
N ASN A 231 -6.52 1.20 -17.51
CA ASN A 231 -7.66 0.33 -17.36
C ASN A 231 -8.31 0.18 -18.73
N ASP A 232 -8.25 -1.02 -19.28
CA ASP A 232 -8.91 -1.43 -20.52
C ASP A 232 -10.10 -2.33 -20.16
N ASP A 233 -11.32 -1.84 -20.42
CA ASP A 233 -12.55 -2.59 -20.19
C ASP A 233 -13.00 -3.41 -21.41
N GLY A 234 -12.15 -3.49 -22.44
CA GLY A 234 -12.39 -4.16 -23.72
C GLY A 234 -13.18 -3.30 -24.72
N LEU A 235 -13.64 -2.11 -24.32
CA LEU A 235 -14.31 -1.14 -25.19
C LEU A 235 -13.48 0.13 -25.36
N ASP A 236 -12.96 0.65 -24.26
CA ASP A 236 -12.10 1.82 -24.22
C ASP A 236 -10.96 1.61 -23.22
N SER A 237 -9.80 2.23 -23.47
CA SER A 237 -8.73 2.33 -22.49
C SER A 237 -8.69 3.72 -21.87
N ARG A 238 -8.47 3.77 -20.55
CA ARG A 238 -8.32 5.02 -19.80
C ARG A 238 -7.26 4.92 -18.72
N TRP A 239 -6.60 6.04 -18.45
CA TRP A 239 -5.67 6.16 -17.34
C TRP A 239 -6.43 6.43 -16.04
N VAL A 240 -6.22 5.57 -15.06
CA VAL A 240 -6.78 5.71 -13.70
C VAL A 240 -5.64 6.00 -12.75
N GLU A 241 -5.71 7.11 -12.03
CA GLU A 241 -4.78 7.39 -10.94
C GLU A 241 -5.01 6.39 -9.82
N ASP A 242 -3.99 5.57 -9.56
CA ASP A 242 -3.96 4.64 -8.45
C ASP A 242 -3.35 5.34 -7.24
N ASP A 243 -2.16 5.94 -7.33
CA ASP A 243 -1.52 6.59 -6.18
C ASP A 243 -1.05 8.01 -6.47
N ARG A 244 -0.84 8.78 -5.40
CA ARG A 244 -0.30 10.13 -5.47
C ARG A 244 0.77 10.33 -4.42
N VAL A 245 1.99 10.57 -4.90
CA VAL A 245 3.20 10.62 -4.08
C VAL A 245 3.69 12.05 -3.95
N THR A 246 3.72 12.54 -2.71
CA THR A 246 4.36 13.80 -2.33
C THR A 246 5.83 13.56 -2.00
N PRO A 247 6.73 14.51 -2.33
CA PRO A 247 8.13 14.41 -1.94
C PRO A 247 8.29 14.56 -0.42
N ASP A 248 9.24 13.83 0.14
CA ASP A 248 9.64 13.98 1.53
C ASP A 248 10.42 15.29 1.77
N ALA A 249 10.83 15.52 3.02
CA ALA A 249 11.62 16.70 3.40
C ALA A 249 12.96 16.83 2.63
N ASN A 250 13.49 15.75 2.05
CA ASN A 250 14.70 15.73 1.22
C ASN A 250 14.40 15.78 -0.27
N ARG A 251 13.16 16.13 -0.66
CA ARG A 251 12.70 16.19 -2.06
C ARG A 251 12.82 14.85 -2.79
N CYS A 252 12.69 13.74 -2.07
CA CYS A 252 12.68 12.39 -2.61
C CYS A 252 11.25 11.81 -2.59
N TYR A 253 10.92 11.02 -3.60
CA TYR A 253 9.59 10.43 -3.80
C TYR A 253 9.65 8.94 -3.52
N ALA A 254 8.76 8.41 -2.68
CA ALA A 254 8.69 6.98 -2.38
C ALA A 254 7.78 6.26 -3.40
N ILE A 255 8.16 6.31 -4.69
CA ILE A 255 7.38 5.76 -5.80
C ILE A 255 7.21 4.24 -5.65
N GLY A 256 5.98 3.76 -5.70
CA GLY A 256 5.65 2.34 -5.56
C GLY A 256 5.96 1.76 -4.18
N ALA A 257 6.15 2.62 -3.16
CA ALA A 257 6.36 2.14 -1.80
C ALA A 257 5.23 1.19 -1.40
N TYR A 258 5.61 0.03 -0.86
CA TYR A 258 4.71 -1.05 -0.43
C TYR A 258 3.94 -1.81 -1.51
N GLN A 259 4.03 -1.39 -2.78
CA GLN A 259 3.31 -2.04 -3.88
C GLN A 259 4.26 -2.63 -4.93
N TRP A 260 5.40 -2.00 -5.15
CA TRP A 260 6.36 -2.43 -6.17
C TRP A 260 7.56 -3.17 -5.55
N PRO A 261 7.89 -4.37 -6.03
CA PRO A 261 9.00 -5.17 -5.52
C PRO A 261 10.35 -4.62 -6.03
N TRP A 262 10.76 -3.47 -5.53
CA TRP A 262 12.08 -2.91 -5.82
C TRP A 262 13.18 -3.86 -5.34
N THR A 263 14.17 -4.12 -6.18
CA THR A 263 15.33 -4.96 -5.88
C THR A 263 16.63 -4.24 -6.25
N LEU A 264 17.75 -4.63 -5.64
CA LEU A 264 19.06 -4.09 -5.99
C LEU A 264 19.45 -4.60 -7.38
N VAL A 265 19.98 -3.72 -8.22
CA VAL A 265 20.70 -4.19 -9.41
C VAL A 265 21.98 -4.84 -8.93
N ALA A 266 22.21 -6.09 -9.34
CA ALA A 266 23.46 -6.79 -9.06
C ALA A 266 24.62 -5.90 -9.55
N SER A 267 25.49 -5.48 -8.62
CA SER A 267 26.72 -4.82 -9.04
C SER A 267 27.57 -5.85 -9.77
N GLU A 268 27.85 -5.63 -11.05
CA GLU A 268 28.96 -6.29 -11.73
C GLU A 268 30.27 -5.83 -11.07
N ALA A 269 30.59 -6.43 -9.93
CA ALA A 269 31.84 -6.21 -9.24
C ALA A 269 32.57 -7.55 -9.10
N THR A 270 33.57 -7.72 -9.96
CA THR A 270 34.75 -8.62 -9.83
C THR A 270 34.68 -10.01 -10.46
N SER A 271 34.55 -10.09 -11.79
CA SER A 271 35.12 -11.20 -12.60
C SER A 271 36.41 -10.80 -13.35
N ARG A 272 36.93 -9.57 -13.13
CA ARG A 272 38.25 -9.13 -13.60
C ARG A 272 39.20 -8.87 -12.42
N ALA A 273 39.43 -9.89 -11.60
CA ALA A 273 40.60 -9.94 -10.72
C ALA A 273 40.86 -11.39 -10.26
N ALA A 274 41.17 -12.27 -11.21
CA ALA A 274 41.88 -13.52 -10.93
C ALA A 274 42.50 -14.02 -12.23
N ASP A 275 43.57 -13.35 -12.68
CA ASP A 275 44.76 -14.12 -13.06
C ASP A 275 46.03 -13.26 -12.95
N PRO A 276 46.77 -13.40 -11.84
CA PRO A 276 48.21 -13.26 -11.87
C PRO A 276 48.82 -14.56 -11.33
N THR A 277 49.24 -15.47 -12.21
CA THR A 277 50.62 -15.98 -12.29
C THR A 277 50.69 -17.34 -12.99
N ASP A 278 51.34 -17.39 -14.16
CA ASP A 278 52.19 -18.53 -14.53
C ASP A 278 53.43 -17.96 -15.24
N ARG A 279 54.48 -17.71 -14.46
CA ARG A 279 55.72 -18.51 -14.36
C ARG A 279 56.69 -18.30 -15.51
N SER A 280 57.83 -17.75 -15.12
CA SER A 280 59.19 -18.02 -15.61
C SER A 280 59.32 -19.26 -16.52
N GLN A 281 59.78 -19.04 -17.75
CA GLN A 281 61.07 -19.55 -18.28
C GLN A 281 61.60 -18.57 -19.32
#